data_AF-A0A952VXJ7-F1
#
_entry.id   AF-A0A952VXJ7-F1
#
_cell.length_a   1.000
_cell.length_b   1.000
_cell.length_c   1.000
_cell.angle_alpha   90.00
_cell.angle_beta   90.00
_cell.angle_gamma   90.00
#
_symmetry.space_group_name_H-M   'P 1'
#
loop_
_entity.id
_entity.type
_entity.pdbx_description
1 polymer ?
#
loop_
_entity_poly.entity_id
_entity_poly.type
_entity_poly.pdbx_seq_one_letter_code
_entity_poly.pdbx_strand_id
1 'polypeptide(L)'
;MRTTVTLDSDIAARLEGLRKRRDQTFKEAVNTALRAGLDHLEAPAKKPAKRYTLHAASLGPRLPNLDNIADVLAAIEDEHAK
;
A
#
# COMPACT_ATOMS: atom_id res chain seq x y z
N MET A 1 -8.12 2.15 -35.23
CA MET A 1 -8.04 3.48 -35.88
C MET A 1 -6.58 3.80 -36.20
N ARG A 2 -6.31 4.50 -37.30
CA ARG A 2 -4.96 5.03 -37.63
C ARG A 2 -4.99 6.54 -37.37
N THR A 3 -4.11 7.00 -36.48
CA THR A 3 -4.05 8.39 -36.04
C THR A 3 -2.59 8.82 -36.04
N THR A 4 -2.34 10.08 -36.41
CA THR A 4 -1.02 10.70 -36.27
C THR A 4 -1.05 11.58 -35.03
N VAL A 5 -0.06 11.39 -34.16
CA VAL A 5 0.11 12.14 -32.91
C VAL A 5 1.56 12.61 -32.81
N THR A 6 1.76 13.86 -32.42
CA THR A 6 3.09 14.40 -32.11
C THR A 6 3.43 14.04 -30.67
N LEU A 7 4.65 13.51 -30.45
CA LEU A 7 5.13 13.11 -29.14
C LEU A 7 6.35 13.96 -28.76
N ASP A 8 6.40 14.39 -27.51
CA ASP A 8 7.60 15.04 -26.96
C ASP A 8 8.78 14.06 -26.93
N SER A 9 9.99 14.60 -27.02
CA SER A 9 11.22 13.81 -27.15
C SER A 9 11.46 12.87 -25.97
N ASP A 10 11.06 13.27 -24.76
CA ASP A 10 11.19 12.46 -23.55
C ASP A 10 10.18 11.30 -23.54
N ILE A 11 8.95 11.52 -23.99
CA ILE A 11 7.92 10.47 -24.14
C ILE A 11 8.36 9.45 -25.19
N ALA A 12 8.88 9.91 -26.34
CA ALA A 12 9.40 9.03 -27.38
C ALA A 12 10.55 8.15 -26.86
N ALA A 13 11.49 8.72 -26.11
CA ALA A 13 12.58 7.97 -25.48
C ALA A 13 12.10 6.94 -24.46
N ARG A 14 11.09 7.28 -23.64
CA ARG A 14 10.47 6.35 -22.67
C ARG A 14 9.77 5.18 -23.35
N LEU A 15 9.03 5.43 -24.43
CA LEU A 15 8.35 4.41 -25.22
C LEU A 15 9.34 3.47 -25.89
N GLU A 16 10.44 3.98 -26.45
CA GLU A 16 11.50 3.16 -27.03
C GLU A 16 12.17 2.27 -25.97
N GLY A 17 12.39 2.80 -24.76
CA GLY A 17 12.88 2.01 -23.63
C GLY A 17 11.90 0.91 -23.19
N LEU A 18 10.60 1.21 -23.16
CA LEU A 18 9.55 0.22 -22.86
C LEU A 18 9.53 -0.89 -23.92
N ARG A 19 9.61 -0.50 -25.19
CA ARG A 19 9.65 -1.40 -26.35
C ARG A 19 10.78 -2.42 -26.22
N LYS A 20 12.00 -1.96 -25.97
CA LYS A 20 13.19 -2.81 -25.81
C LYS A 20 13.11 -3.73 -24.59
N ARG A 21 12.55 -3.26 -23.48
CA ARG A 21 12.46 -4.07 -22.25
C ARG A 21 11.42 -5.17 -22.30
N ARG A 22 10.36 -4.99 -23.08
CA ARG A 22 9.22 -5.93 -23.13
C ARG A 22 9.12 -6.71 -24.44
N ASP A 23 10.08 -6.52 -25.34
CA ASP A 23 10.10 -7.12 -26.68
C ASP A 23 8.78 -6.95 -27.43
N GLN A 24 8.28 -5.71 -27.44
CA GLN A 24 7.00 -5.34 -28.06
C GLN A 24 7.23 -4.44 -29.27
N THR A 25 6.22 -4.27 -30.11
CA THR A 25 6.24 -3.26 -31.18
C THR A 25 6.02 -1.85 -30.62
N PHE A 26 6.45 -0.80 -31.35
CA PHE A 26 6.21 0.59 -30.93
C PHE A 26 4.70 0.89 -30.77
N LYS A 27 3.86 0.32 -31.65
CA LYS A 27 2.40 0.40 -31.56
C LYS A 27 1.87 -0.20 -30.26
N GLU A 28 2.35 -1.37 -29.86
CA GLU A 28 1.91 -2.03 -28.62
C GLU A 28 2.34 -1.24 -27.40
N ALA A 29 3.58 -0.74 -27.37
CA ALA A 29 4.09 0.12 -26.31
C ALA A 29 3.21 1.38 -26.14
N VAL A 30 2.91 2.09 -27.23
CA VAL A 30 2.05 3.29 -27.23
C VAL A 30 0.65 2.96 -26.70
N ASN A 31 -0.01 1.94 -27.27
CA ASN A 31 -1.38 1.62 -26.86
C ASN A 31 -1.45 1.11 -25.42
N THR A 32 -0.44 0.39 -24.94
CA THR A 32 -0.38 -0.08 -23.55
C THR A 32 -0.22 1.11 -22.60
N ALA A 33 0.69 2.03 -22.91
CA ALA A 33 0.89 3.24 -22.11
C ALA A 33 -0.37 4.13 -22.08
N LEU A 34 -1.02 4.33 -23.23
CA LEU A 34 -2.25 5.13 -23.31
C LEU A 34 -3.40 4.50 -22.53
N ARG A 35 -3.60 3.18 -22.62
CA ARG A 35 -4.64 2.50 -21.82
C ARG A 35 -4.39 2.67 -20.32
N ALA A 36 -3.18 2.39 -19.85
CA ALA A 36 -2.84 2.55 -18.44
C ALA A 36 -2.98 4.01 -17.96
N GLY A 37 -2.65 4.98 -18.82
CA GLY A 37 -2.84 6.39 -18.55
C GLY A 37 -4.33 6.77 -18.45
N LEU A 38 -5.16 6.31 -19.39
CA LEU A 38 -6.61 6.54 -19.37
C LEU A 38 -7.26 5.88 -18.15
N ASP A 39 -6.91 4.63 -17.83
CA ASP A 39 -7.39 3.95 -16.64
C ASP A 39 -7.09 4.75 -15.37
N HIS A 40 -5.93 5.39 -15.29
CA HIS A 40 -5.56 6.24 -14.16
C HIS A 40 -6.28 7.60 -14.14
N LEU A 41 -6.51 8.20 -15.30
CA LEU A 41 -7.20 9.49 -15.44
C LEU A 41 -8.71 9.37 -15.23
N GLU A 42 -9.29 8.25 -15.66
CA GLU A 42 -10.71 7.93 -15.53
C GLU A 42 -11.04 7.26 -14.20
N ALA A 43 -10.03 6.74 -13.48
CA ALA A 43 -10.22 6.18 -12.16
C ALA A 43 -10.89 7.23 -11.25
N PRO A 44 -12.02 6.88 -10.60
CA PRO A 44 -12.63 7.77 -9.63
C PRO A 44 -11.59 8.12 -8.57
N ALA A 45 -11.51 9.40 -8.20
CA ALA A 45 -10.56 9.89 -7.21
C ALA A 45 -10.53 8.93 -6.03
N LYS A 46 -9.38 8.27 -5.81
CA LYS A 46 -9.23 7.30 -4.73
C LYS A 46 -9.67 8.00 -3.45
N LYS A 47 -10.78 7.51 -2.85
CA LYS A 47 -11.21 7.98 -1.54
C LYS A 47 -9.97 7.93 -0.64
N PRO A 48 -9.64 9.01 0.09
CA PRO A 48 -8.48 8.99 0.96
C PRO A 48 -8.58 7.73 1.82
N ALA A 49 -7.52 6.91 1.79
CA ALA A 49 -7.49 5.69 2.58
C ALA A 49 -7.84 6.08 4.01
N LYS A 50 -8.89 5.47 4.57
CA LYS A 50 -9.35 5.79 5.92
C LYS A 50 -8.14 5.63 6.84
N ARG A 51 -7.79 6.69 7.58
CA ARG A 51 -6.63 6.69 8.47
C ARG A 51 -6.70 5.45 9.35
N TYR A 52 -5.67 4.61 9.30
CA TYR A 52 -5.60 3.44 10.16
C TYR A 52 -5.48 3.92 11.60
N THR A 53 -6.42 3.53 12.46
CA THR A 53 -6.42 3.85 13.89
C THR A 53 -6.15 2.59 14.70
N LEU A 54 -5.05 2.62 15.46
CA LEU A 54 -4.78 1.60 16.48
C LEU A 54 -5.75 1.85 17.64
N HIS A 55 -6.50 0.80 18.01
CA HIS A 55 -7.35 0.84 19.19
C HIS A 55 -6.55 0.28 20.36
N ALA A 56 -6.56 0.98 21.50
CA ALA A 56 -5.96 0.46 22.71
C ALA A 56 -6.75 -0.78 23.16
N ALA A 57 -6.06 -1.89 23.37
CA ALA A 57 -6.61 -3.05 24.05
C ALA A 57 -6.34 -2.91 25.55
N SER A 58 -7.35 -3.21 26.37
CA SER A 58 -7.13 -3.36 27.81
C SER A 58 -6.31 -4.62 28.03
N LEU A 59 -5.10 -4.46 28.59
CA LEU A 59 -4.22 -5.57 28.96
C LEU A 59 -4.37 -5.98 30.42
N GLY A 60 -5.42 -5.49 31.09
CA GLY A 60 -5.60 -5.68 32.52
C GLY A 60 -4.74 -4.74 33.36
N PRO A 61 -4.75 -4.90 34.69
CA PRO A 61 -3.93 -4.13 35.61
C PRO A 61 -2.44 -4.37 35.39
N ARG A 62 -1.61 -3.40 35.80
CA ARG A 62 -0.16 -3.55 35.76
C ARG A 62 0.26 -4.61 36.79
N LEU A 63 0.92 -5.67 36.32
CA LEU A 63 1.58 -6.65 37.18
C LEU A 63 2.72 -6.02 37.98
N PRO A 64 2.99 -6.52 39.20
CA PRO A 64 4.15 -6.14 40.00
C PRO A 64 5.46 -6.58 39.31
N ASN A 65 6.60 -6.32 39.95
CA ASN A 65 7.89 -6.69 39.36
C ASN A 65 7.94 -8.19 39.03
N LEU A 66 8.15 -8.53 37.76
CA LEU A 66 8.17 -9.91 37.27
C LEU A 66 9.31 -10.75 37.85
N ASP A 67 10.35 -10.12 38.38
CA ASP A 67 11.45 -10.80 39.06
C ASP A 67 11.05 -11.31 40.46
N ASN A 68 9.97 -10.79 41.04
CA ASN A 68 9.41 -11.29 42.29
C ASN A 68 8.18 -12.18 42.01
N ILE A 69 8.45 -13.47 41.86
CA ILE A 69 7.43 -14.49 41.55
C ILE A 69 6.32 -14.52 42.61
N ALA A 70 6.64 -14.31 43.90
CA ALA A 70 5.65 -14.35 44.97
C ALA A 70 4.61 -13.24 44.86
N ASP A 71 5.06 -12.01 44.58
CA ASP A 71 4.17 -10.85 44.42
C ASP A 71 3.29 -10.99 43.16
N VAL A 72 3.85 -11.54 42.08
CA VAL A 72 3.12 -11.78 40.83
C VAL A 72 2.01 -12.81 41.04
N LEU A 73 2.31 -13.91 41.73
CA LEU A 73 1.30 -14.94 42.04
C LEU A 73 0.19 -14.37 42.92
N ALA A 74 0.56 -13.63 43.98
CA ALA A 74 -0.43 -12.99 44.85
C ALA A 74 -1.34 -12.02 44.09
N ALA A 75 -0.78 -11.19 43.18
CA ALA A 75 -1.56 -10.24 42.40
C ALA A 75 -2.55 -10.91 41.43
N ILE A 76 -2.17 -12.03 40.82
CA ILE A 76 -3.02 -12.79 39.90
C ILE A 76 -4.10 -13.57 40.67
N GLU A 77 -3.75 -14.17 41.81
CA GLU A 77 -4.68 -14.93 42.64
C GLU A 77 -5.78 -14.05 43.26
N ASP A 78 -5.44 -12.84 43.71
CA ASP A 78 -6.41 -11.86 44.22
C ASP A 78 -7.35 -11.33 43.10
N GLU A 79 -6.87 -11.25 41.85
CA GLU A 79 -7.68 -10.84 40.69
C GLU A 79 -8.70 -11.92 40.29
N HIS A 80 -8.39 -13.21 40.47
CA HIS A 80 -9.31 -14.32 40.20
C HIS A 80 -10.32 -14.60 41.32
N ALA A 81 -10.09 -14.05 42.52
CA ALA A 81 -10.98 -14.20 43.67
C ALA A 81 -12.16 -13.21 43.66
N LYS A 82 -12.22 -12.29 42.69
CA LYS A 82 -13.21 -11.19 42.60
C LYS A 82 -14.03 -11.26 41.31
#